data_AF-A0A4P7RCP6-F1
#
_entry.id   AF-A0A4P7RCP6-F1
#
_cell.length_a   1.000
_cell.length_b   1.000
_cell.length_c   1.000
_cell.angle_alpha   90.00
_cell.angle_beta   90.00
_cell.angle_gamma   90.00
#
_symmetry.space_group_name_H-M   'P 1'
#
loop_
_entity.id
_entity.type
_entity.pdbx_description
1 polymer ?
#
loop_
_entity_poly.entity_id
_entity_poly.type
_entity_poly.pdbx_seq_one_letter_code
_entity_poly.pdbx_strand_id
1 'polypeptide(L)'
;MPRHSHVPEPRRHEASGQALKSQTSGLEQLDAELLDELTRRLESIGRSYSALAQQVGALYIKADGSGLDSFTRALDRPMRNASTDQQSFEALLDATQQARQDRDG
;
A
#
# COMPACT_ATOMS: atom_id res chain seq x y z
N MET A 1 -18.18 -39.24 -17.67
CA MET A 1 -17.27 -38.09 -17.82
C MET A 1 -18.09 -36.83 -18.07
N PRO A 2 -18.34 -35.95 -17.08
CA PRO A 2 -18.74 -34.58 -17.36
C PRO A 2 -17.55 -33.62 -17.21
N ARG A 3 -17.53 -32.65 -18.12
CA ARG A 3 -16.48 -31.71 -18.44
C ARG A 3 -16.21 -30.72 -17.31
N HIS A 4 -14.93 -30.42 -17.09
CA HIS A 4 -14.47 -29.30 -16.28
C HIS A 4 -15.05 -27.99 -16.81
N SER A 5 -15.86 -27.30 -16.01
CA SER A 5 -16.14 -25.88 -16.20
C SER A 5 -14.95 -25.09 -15.67
N HIS A 6 -14.08 -24.64 -16.58
CA HIS A 6 -13.06 -23.65 -16.27
C HIS A 6 -13.76 -22.30 -16.13
N VAL A 7 -14.04 -21.89 -14.90
CA VAL A 7 -14.48 -20.52 -14.61
C VAL A 7 -13.24 -19.63 -14.74
N PRO A 8 -13.22 -18.62 -15.63
CA PRO A 8 -12.10 -17.69 -15.68
C PRO A 8 -12.11 -16.87 -14.39
N GLU A 9 -11.05 -16.98 -13.60
CA GLU A 9 -10.78 -16.10 -12.46
C GLU A 9 -10.75 -14.64 -12.96
N PRO A 10 -11.54 -13.72 -12.39
CA PRO A 10 -11.43 -12.32 -12.75
C PRO A 10 -10.09 -11.79 -12.24
N ARG A 11 -9.35 -11.19 -13.17
CA ARG A 11 -8.01 -10.61 -12.98
C ARG A 11 -8.00 -9.65 -11.78
N ARG A 12 -7.49 -10.11 -10.63
CA ARG A 12 -7.31 -9.27 -9.42
C ARG A 12 -6.43 -8.02 -9.67
N HIS A 13 -5.54 -8.07 -10.65
CA HIS A 13 -4.64 -6.96 -10.98
C HIS A 13 -5.33 -5.77 -11.66
N GLU A 14 -6.38 -5.99 -12.45
CA GLU A 14 -7.09 -4.88 -13.14
C GLU A 14 -8.01 -4.12 -12.17
N ALA A 15 -8.61 -4.83 -11.21
CA ALA A 15 -9.47 -4.23 -10.19
C ALA A 15 -8.72 -3.24 -9.30
N SER A 16 -7.48 -3.55 -8.91
CA SER A 16 -6.65 -2.66 -8.07
C SER A 16 -6.24 -1.39 -8.81
N GLY A 17 -5.83 -1.48 -10.07
CA GLY A 17 -5.46 -0.32 -10.87
C GLY A 17 -6.66 0.59 -11.18
N GLN A 18 -7.84 0.00 -11.43
CA GLN A 18 -9.06 0.76 -11.69
C GLN A 18 -9.64 1.40 -10.41
N ALA A 19 -9.55 0.72 -9.26
CA ALA A 19 -9.94 1.29 -7.97
C ALA A 19 -9.03 2.44 -7.53
N LEU A 20 -7.72 2.37 -7.80
CA LEU A 20 -6.80 3.47 -7.53
C LEU A 20 -7.13 4.68 -8.40
N LYS A 21 -7.36 4.48 -9.72
CA LYS A 21 -7.77 5.55 -10.65
C LYS A 21 -9.05 6.28 -10.20
N SER A 22 -10.05 5.55 -9.72
CA SER A 22 -11.28 6.15 -9.18
C SER A 22 -11.03 6.96 -7.91
N GLN A 23 -10.10 6.53 -7.05
CA GLN A 23 -9.75 7.22 -5.80
C GLN A 23 -8.86 8.45 -6.00
N THR A 24 -8.11 8.49 -7.10
CA THR A 24 -7.18 9.57 -7.44
C THR A 24 -7.71 10.48 -8.56
N SER A 25 -8.97 10.29 -8.95
CA SER A 25 -9.66 11.13 -9.93
C SER A 25 -9.78 12.56 -9.39
N GLY A 26 -9.24 13.53 -10.14
CA GLY A 26 -9.24 14.94 -9.76
C GLY A 26 -7.91 15.49 -9.23
N LEU A 27 -6.88 14.65 -9.04
CA LEU A 27 -5.53 15.13 -8.70
C LEU A 27 -4.99 16.14 -9.73
N GLU A 28 -5.30 15.94 -11.01
CA GLU A 28 -4.91 16.83 -12.11
C GLU A 28 -5.52 18.24 -12.01
N GLN A 29 -6.65 18.38 -11.29
CA GLN A 29 -7.36 19.65 -11.12
C GLN A 29 -6.86 20.46 -9.92
N LEU A 30 -6.05 19.86 -9.03
CA LEU A 30 -5.49 20.55 -7.87
C LEU A 30 -4.48 21.60 -8.31
N ASP A 31 -4.31 22.69 -7.57
CA ASP A 31 -3.19 23.58 -7.84
C ASP A 31 -1.84 22.91 -7.50
N ALA A 32 -0.75 23.43 -8.09
CA ALA A 32 0.56 22.82 -7.96
C ALA A 32 1.10 22.83 -6.51
N GLU A 33 0.77 23.87 -5.73
CA GLU A 33 1.22 23.98 -4.34
C GLU A 33 0.56 22.90 -3.47
N LEU A 34 -0.74 22.70 -3.64
CA LEU A 34 -1.48 21.65 -2.96
C LEU A 34 -1.00 20.25 -3.36
N LEU A 35 -0.74 20.01 -4.66
CA LEU A 35 -0.25 18.72 -5.13
C LEU A 35 1.16 18.39 -4.59
N ASP A 36 2.04 19.39 -4.50
CA ASP A 36 3.37 19.25 -3.89
C ASP A 36 3.27 18.95 -2.40
N GLU A 37 2.41 19.65 -1.66
CA GLU A 37 2.20 19.39 -0.23
C GLU A 37 1.63 17.99 0.03
N LEU A 38 0.65 17.55 -0.77
CA LEU A 38 0.11 16.19 -0.70
C LEU A 38 1.20 15.15 -0.94
N THR A 39 2.01 15.33 -1.99
CA THR A 39 3.13 14.43 -2.31
C THR A 39 4.11 14.35 -1.14
N ARG A 40 4.54 15.48 -0.59
CA ARG A 40 5.47 15.53 0.57
C ARG A 40 4.90 14.83 1.80
N ARG A 41 3.60 15.01 2.08
CA ARG A 41 2.94 14.34 3.21
C ARG A 41 2.83 12.84 3.01
N LEU A 42 2.44 12.40 1.82
CA LEU A 42 2.35 10.98 1.47
C LEU A 42 3.71 10.30 1.59
N GLU A 43 4.79 10.93 1.12
CA GLU A 43 6.15 10.43 1.32
C GLU A 43 6.52 10.29 2.81
N SER A 44 6.18 11.30 3.62
CA SER A 44 6.46 11.28 5.06
C SER A 44 5.70 10.16 5.78
N ILE A 45 4.43 9.96 5.42
CA ILE A 45 3.59 8.89 5.95
C ILE A 45 4.14 7.52 5.49
N GLY A 46 4.45 7.35 4.21
CA GLY A 46 5.02 6.11 3.66
C GLY A 46 6.31 5.71 4.37
N ARG A 47 7.22 6.67 4.61
CA ARG A 47 8.44 6.45 5.42
C ARG A 47 8.12 5.99 6.85
N SER A 48 7.10 6.56 7.48
CA SER A 48 6.69 6.22 8.84
C SER A 48 6.13 4.79 8.93
N TYR A 49 5.29 4.39 7.97
CA TYR A 49 4.77 3.02 7.90
C TYR A 49 5.85 2.00 7.53
N SER A 50 6.79 2.35 6.66
CA SER A 50 7.96 1.49 6.38
C SER A 50 8.80 1.25 7.63
N ALA A 51 9.07 2.30 8.42
CA ALA A 51 9.79 2.18 9.69
C ALA A 51 9.01 1.30 10.70
N LEU A 52 7.69 1.48 10.78
CA LEU A 52 6.83 0.65 11.64
C LEU A 52 6.86 -0.82 11.21
N ALA A 53 6.73 -1.11 9.91
CA ALA A 53 6.77 -2.47 9.38
C ALA A 53 8.11 -3.16 9.70
N GLN A 54 9.23 -2.44 9.57
CA GLN A 54 10.56 -2.93 9.95
C GLN A 54 10.66 -3.22 11.44
N GLN A 55 10.17 -2.33 12.30
CA GLN A 55 10.19 -2.51 13.75
C GLN A 55 9.33 -3.70 14.20
N VAL A 56 8.13 -3.84 13.63
CA VAL A 56 7.23 -4.97 13.91
C VAL A 56 7.85 -6.28 13.42
N GLY A 57 8.44 -6.30 12.23
CA GLY A 57 9.16 -7.46 11.70
C GLY A 57 10.35 -7.88 12.56
N ALA A 58 11.16 -6.93 13.02
CA ALA A 58 12.28 -7.20 13.92
C ALA A 58 11.80 -7.77 15.27
N LEU A 59 10.70 -7.23 15.82
CA LEU A 59 10.09 -7.73 17.04
C LEU A 59 9.53 -9.14 16.85
N TYR A 60 8.90 -9.42 15.70
CA TYR A 60 8.41 -10.74 15.33
C TYR A 60 9.55 -11.77 15.31
N ILE A 61 10.63 -11.48 14.58
CA ILE A 61 11.81 -12.37 14.48
C ILE A 61 12.40 -12.65 15.86
N LYS A 62 12.49 -11.63 16.73
CA LYS A 62 13.00 -11.81 18.09
C LYS A 62 12.09 -12.70 18.94
N ALA A 63 10.78 -12.54 18.83
CA ALA A 63 9.80 -13.34 19.57
C ALA A 63 9.78 -14.80 19.09
N ASP A 64 9.86 -15.01 17.78
CA ASP A 64 9.94 -16.33 17.14
C ASP A 64 11.21 -17.07 17.57
N GLY A 65 12.37 -16.42 17.49
CA GLY A 65 13.64 -16.99 17.96
C GLY A 65 13.68 -17.27 19.47
N SER A 66 12.74 -16.72 20.25
CA SER A 66 12.58 -16.98 21.68
C SER A 66 11.49 -18.00 22.01
N GLY A 67 10.80 -18.56 21.01
CA GLY A 67 9.70 -19.52 21.20
C GLY A 67 8.42 -18.91 21.79
N LEU A 68 8.19 -17.60 21.61
CA LEU A 68 7.02 -16.91 22.15
C LEU A 68 5.82 -16.94 21.17
N ASP A 69 5.30 -18.14 20.91
CA ASP A 69 4.26 -18.38 19.88
C ASP A 69 2.99 -17.52 20.03
N SER A 70 2.54 -17.30 21.26
CA SER A 70 1.36 -16.44 21.51
C SER A 70 1.63 -14.98 21.17
N PHE A 71 2.89 -14.53 21.32
CA PHE A 71 3.29 -13.17 21.01
C PHE A 71 3.51 -12.98 19.51
N THR A 72 4.12 -13.95 18.81
CA THR A 72 4.24 -13.91 17.35
C THR A 72 2.86 -13.88 16.67
N ARG A 73 1.90 -14.68 17.15
CA ARG A 73 0.49 -14.62 16.68
C ARG A 73 -0.16 -13.26 16.94
N ALA A 74 0.15 -12.61 18.06
CA ALA A 74 -0.35 -11.26 18.35
C ALA A 74 0.24 -10.21 17.40
N LEU A 75 1.45 -10.45 16.87
CA LEU A 75 2.15 -9.56 15.93
C LEU A 75 1.77 -9.77 14.46
N ASP A 76 1.19 -10.92 14.08
CA ASP A 76 0.79 -11.21 12.70
C ASP A 76 -0.11 -10.13 12.10
N ARG A 77 -1.13 -9.70 12.85
CA ARG A 77 -2.07 -8.66 12.40
C ARG A 77 -1.41 -7.29 12.28
N PRO A 78 -0.70 -6.77 13.31
CA PRO A 78 0.10 -5.56 13.18
C PRO A 78 1.07 -5.56 11.99
N MET A 79 1.77 -6.67 11.75
CA MET A 79 2.73 -6.79 10.64
C MET A 79 2.04 -6.68 9.28
N ARG A 80 0.93 -7.42 9.10
CA ARG A 80 0.12 -7.37 7.87
C ARG A 80 -0.49 -6.00 7.63
N ASN A 81 -1.01 -5.36 8.68
CA ASN A 81 -1.59 -4.02 8.60
C ASN A 81 -0.53 -3.00 8.19
N ALA A 82 0.61 -2.96 8.88
CA ALA A 82 1.68 -2.02 8.56
C ALA A 82 2.16 -2.16 7.10
N SER A 83 2.28 -3.39 6.61
CA SER A 83 2.64 -3.66 5.22
C SER A 83 1.57 -3.23 4.22
N THR A 84 0.29 -3.49 4.54
CA THR A 84 -0.85 -3.11 3.69
C THR A 84 -1.02 -1.59 3.63
N ASP A 85 -0.87 -0.92 4.76
CA ASP A 85 -0.96 0.53 4.87
C ASP A 85 0.19 1.19 4.10
N GLN A 86 1.43 0.68 4.26
CA GLN A 86 2.59 1.13 3.48
C GLN A 86 2.30 1.07 1.97
N GLN A 87 1.86 -0.09 1.46
CA GLN A 87 1.54 -0.27 0.04
C GLN A 87 0.43 0.67 -0.45
N SER A 88 -0.56 0.93 0.42
CA SER A 88 -1.65 1.85 0.09
C SER A 88 -1.16 3.28 -0.04
N PHE A 89 -0.26 3.73 0.84
CA PHE A 89 0.35 5.06 0.75
C PHE A 89 1.34 5.19 -0.41
N GLU A 90 2.10 4.14 -0.73
CA GLU A 90 2.96 4.10 -1.92
C GLU A 90 2.13 4.26 -3.21
N ALA A 91 1.01 3.55 -3.33
CA ALA A 91 0.12 3.68 -4.48
C ALA A 91 -0.48 5.09 -4.62
N LEU A 92 -0.82 5.74 -3.51
CA LEU A 92 -1.27 7.14 -3.51
C LEU A 92 -0.15 8.11 -3.90
N LEU A 93 1.07 7.86 -3.42
CA LEU A 93 2.24 8.66 -3.78
C LEU A 93 2.56 8.56 -5.28
N ASP A 94 2.55 7.36 -5.84
CA ASP A 94 2.74 7.15 -7.28
C ASP A 94 1.71 7.94 -8.08
N ALA A 95 0.45 7.96 -7.63
CA ALA A 95 -0.60 8.72 -8.29
C ALA A 95 -0.40 10.24 -8.23
N THR A 96 0.05 10.79 -7.10
CA THR A 96 0.34 12.24 -7.00
C THR A 96 1.59 12.63 -7.80
N GLN A 97 2.59 11.75 -7.86
CA GLN A 97 3.78 11.96 -8.69
C GLN A 97 3.45 11.91 -10.18
N GLN A 98 2.61 10.97 -10.62
CA GLN A 98 2.13 10.89 -12.00
C GLN A 98 1.35 12.15 -12.38
N ALA A 99 0.39 12.58 -11.54
CA ALA A 99 -0.40 13.80 -11.79
C ALA A 99 0.47 15.06 -11.87
N ARG A 100 1.62 15.08 -11.18
CA ARG A 100 2.59 16.18 -11.28
C ARG A 100 3.36 16.13 -12.60
N GLN A 101 3.84 14.95 -13.00
CA GLN A 101 4.56 14.77 -14.27
C GLN A 101 3.70 15.16 -15.48
N ASP A 102 2.42 14.79 -15.47
CA ASP A 102 1.47 15.11 -16.54
C ASP A 102 1.17 16.62 -16.66
N ARG A 103 1.50 17.43 -15.64
CA ARG A 103 1.39 18.90 -15.68
C ARG A 103 2.64 19.61 -16.17
N ASP A 104 3.80 19.02 -15.94
CA ASP A 104 5.11 19.61 -16.27
C ASP A 104 5.60 19.22 -17.69
N GLY A 105 4.93 18.25 -18.36
CA GLY A 105 5.23 17.77 -19.72
C GLY A 105 4.37 18.40 -20.81
#